data_AF-A0A6I4RPN7-F1
#
_entry.id   AF-A0A6I4RPN7-F1
#
_cell.length_a   1.000
_cell.length_b   1.000
_cell.length_c   1.000
_cell.angle_alpha   90.00
_cell.angle_beta   90.00
_cell.angle_gamma   90.00
#
_symmetry.space_group_name_H-M   'P 1'
#
loop_
_entity.id
_entity.type
_entity.pdbx_description
1 polymer ?
#
loop_
_entity_poly.entity_id
_entity_poly.type
_entity_poly.pdbx_seq_one_letter_code
_entity_poly.pdbx_strand_id
1 'polypeptide(L)'
;MEQANQNPQAAIAIDLGALPQQLEVPGFATFYEEHRQANEGSPLATILTFIGYGVLIVGVLTLIFGPESVMVNTFSGPDFFQMIQLYPGPIASLGFLIVSAATLLNGQKQLLTPEAYLLNHYPLEPLGELAEGQRLQVGYLGDSRFLLSGVVADEAAGESPAGA
;
A
#
# COMPACT_ATOMS: atom_id res chain seq x y z
N MET A 1 -25.86 18.60 -25.63
CA MET A 1 -25.82 17.42 -24.74
C MET A 1 -24.83 17.77 -23.65
N GLU A 2 -25.35 18.14 -22.48
CA GLU A 2 -24.66 18.64 -21.29
C GLU A 2 -23.31 17.97 -21.00
N GLN A 3 -22.25 18.77 -20.93
CA GLN A 3 -21.07 18.48 -20.11
C GLN A 3 -21.45 18.76 -18.66
N ALA A 4 -22.11 17.81 -18.00
CA ALA A 4 -22.35 17.87 -16.56
C ALA A 4 -21.00 17.63 -15.84
N ASN A 5 -20.40 18.75 -15.44
CA ASN A 5 -19.39 18.94 -14.39
C ASN A 5 -18.61 17.67 -13.96
N GLN A 6 -17.59 17.32 -14.74
CA GLN A 6 -16.69 16.18 -14.52
C GLN A 6 -15.56 16.47 -13.52
N ASN A 7 -15.72 17.48 -12.66
CA ASN A 7 -14.65 17.95 -11.80
C ASN A 7 -14.66 17.21 -10.45
N PRO A 8 -13.60 16.48 -10.06
CA PRO A 8 -13.48 15.83 -8.76
C PRO A 8 -13.47 16.80 -7.56
N GLN A 9 -13.53 18.10 -7.81
CA GLN A 9 -13.57 19.16 -6.80
C GLN A 9 -14.97 19.72 -6.50
N ALA A 10 -16.03 19.20 -7.15
CA ALA A 10 -17.38 19.60 -6.81
C ALA A 10 -17.76 19.03 -5.43
N ALA A 11 -18.14 19.90 -4.51
CA ALA A 11 -18.64 19.50 -3.20
C ALA A 11 -19.91 18.65 -3.37
N ILE A 12 -19.88 17.46 -2.77
CA ILE A 12 -21.01 16.54 -2.80
C ILE A 12 -21.79 16.75 -1.51
N ALA A 13 -22.99 17.31 -1.65
CA ALA A 13 -23.93 17.46 -0.56
C ALA A 13 -24.48 16.08 -0.12
N ILE A 14 -24.33 15.76 1.16
CA ILE A 14 -24.81 14.51 1.76
C ILE A 14 -25.85 14.85 2.82
N ASP A 15 -27.09 14.40 2.64
CA ASP A 15 -28.11 14.52 3.68
C ASP A 15 -27.93 13.42 4.74
N LEU A 16 -27.44 13.82 5.91
CA LEU A 16 -27.22 12.91 7.02
C LEU A 16 -28.52 12.49 7.70
N GLY A 17 -29.61 13.23 7.51
CA GLY A 17 -30.94 12.90 8.00
C GLY A 17 -31.67 11.85 7.14
N ALA A 18 -31.20 11.62 5.91
CA ALA A 18 -31.79 10.69 4.95
C ALA A 18 -31.04 9.34 4.86
N LEU A 19 -30.19 9.02 5.84
CA LEU A 19 -29.45 7.75 5.88
C LEU A 19 -30.40 6.54 6.09
N PRO A 20 -30.16 5.39 5.43
CA PRO A 20 -29.10 5.14 4.46
C PRO A 20 -29.43 5.71 3.07
N GLN A 21 -28.43 6.33 2.43
CA GLN A 21 -28.58 6.89 1.08
C GLN A 21 -27.52 6.32 0.12
N GLN A 22 -27.90 6.14 -1.14
CA GLN A 22 -26.98 5.78 -2.22
C GLN A 22 -26.44 7.07 -2.87
N LEU A 23 -25.13 7.18 -2.92
CA LEU A 23 -24.42 8.26 -3.58
C LEU A 23 -23.80 7.75 -4.88
N GLU A 24 -24.15 8.38 -5.98
CA GLU A 24 -23.49 8.20 -7.27
C GLU A 24 -22.50 9.34 -7.48
N VAL A 25 -21.23 9.02 -7.72
CA VAL A 25 -20.16 9.99 -7.95
C VAL A 25 -19.71 9.93 -9.41
N PRO A 26 -20.20 10.83 -10.28
CA PRO A 26 -19.86 10.80 -11.69
C PRO A 26 -18.35 10.87 -11.93
N GLY A 27 -17.83 9.98 -12.78
CA GLY A 27 -16.41 9.93 -13.13
C GLY A 27 -15.50 9.26 -12.09
N PHE A 28 -16.01 8.86 -10.93
CA PHE A 28 -15.21 8.22 -9.87
C PHE A 28 -14.42 7.00 -10.38
N ALA A 29 -15.09 6.09 -11.10
CA ALA A 29 -14.47 4.87 -11.61
C ALA A 29 -13.20 5.18 -12.43
N THR A 30 -13.27 6.17 -13.33
CA THR A 30 -12.14 6.56 -14.19
C THR A 30 -10.98 7.13 -13.37
N PHE A 31 -11.25 8.07 -12.46
CA PHE A 31 -10.21 8.70 -11.63
C PHE A 31 -9.59 7.72 -10.64
N TYR A 32 -10.40 6.83 -10.05
CA TYR A 32 -9.91 5.79 -9.16
C TYR A 32 -9.07 4.75 -9.90
N GLU A 33 -9.46 4.36 -11.12
CA GLU A 33 -8.65 3.45 -11.94
C GLU A 33 -7.30 4.07 -12.32
N GLU A 34 -7.28 5.37 -12.66
CA GLU A 34 -6.03 6.10 -12.93
C GLU A 34 -5.14 6.13 -11.68
N HIS A 35 -5.70 6.46 -10.51
CA HIS A 35 -4.98 6.40 -9.23
C HIS A 35 -4.46 5.00 -8.95
N ARG A 36 -5.29 3.97 -9.16
CA ARG A 36 -4.91 2.57 -8.95
C ARG A 36 -3.76 2.17 -9.85
N GLN A 37 -3.82 2.49 -11.15
CA GLN A 37 -2.74 2.16 -12.09
C GLN A 37 -1.45 2.91 -11.77
N ALA A 38 -1.54 4.19 -11.40
CA ALA A 38 -0.38 5.00 -11.02
C ALA A 38 0.28 4.48 -9.72
N ASN A 39 -0.53 3.97 -8.78
CA ASN A 39 -0.09 3.46 -7.49
C ASN A 39 0.05 1.93 -7.43
N GLU A 40 -0.19 1.23 -8.54
CA GLU A 40 0.07 -0.20 -8.62
C GLU A 40 1.58 -0.43 -8.49
N GLY A 41 1.95 -1.33 -7.58
CA GLY A 41 3.33 -1.70 -7.38
C GLY A 41 3.91 -2.25 -8.68
N SER A 42 5.11 -1.81 -9.06
CA SER A 42 5.72 -2.34 -10.29
C SER A 42 6.12 -3.80 -10.05
N PRO A 43 5.69 -4.76 -10.88
CA PRO A 43 6.09 -6.15 -10.73
C PRO A 43 7.62 -6.31 -10.83
N LEU A 44 8.28 -5.46 -11.63
CA LEU A 44 9.73 -5.39 -11.72
C LEU A 44 10.36 -4.94 -10.40
N ALA A 45 9.80 -3.94 -9.73
CA ALA A 45 10.30 -3.47 -8.43
C ALA A 45 10.16 -4.57 -7.37
N THR A 46 9.04 -5.31 -7.36
CA THR A 46 8.86 -6.46 -6.47
C THR A 46 9.91 -7.54 -6.69
N ILE A 47 10.15 -7.94 -7.94
CA ILE A 47 11.19 -8.93 -8.27
C ILE A 47 12.57 -8.43 -7.85
N LEU A 48 12.88 -7.16 -8.13
CA LEU A 48 14.15 -6.55 -7.77
C LEU A 48 14.36 -6.52 -6.25
N THR A 49 13.31 -6.24 -5.48
CA THR A 49 13.33 -6.32 -4.01
C THR A 49 13.67 -7.74 -3.53
N PHE A 50 13.06 -8.78 -4.11
CA PHE A 50 13.37 -10.16 -3.73
C PHE A 50 14.82 -10.55 -4.05
N ILE A 51 15.31 -10.17 -5.24
CA ILE A 51 16.71 -10.40 -5.62
C ILE A 51 17.65 -9.66 -4.65
N GLY A 52 17.35 -8.38 -4.38
CA GLY A 52 18.13 -7.55 -3.46
C GLY A 52 18.21 -8.17 -2.06
N TYR A 53 17.09 -8.63 -1.51
CA TYR A 53 17.08 -9.33 -0.22
C TYR A 53 17.86 -10.65 -0.28
N GLY A 54 17.72 -11.43 -1.34
CA GLY A 54 18.49 -12.68 -1.50
C GLY A 54 20.00 -12.42 -1.45
N VAL A 55 20.48 -11.44 -2.22
CA VAL A 55 21.89 -11.04 -2.24
C VAL A 55 22.33 -10.48 -0.88
N LEU A 56 21.51 -9.63 -0.26
CA LEU A 56 21.79 -9.05 1.06
C LEU A 56 21.91 -10.13 2.13
N ILE A 57 20.95 -11.06 2.20
CA ILE A 57 20.94 -12.17 3.16
C ILE A 57 22.17 -13.04 2.98
N VAL A 58 22.51 -13.42 1.74
CA VAL A 58 23.72 -14.20 1.46
C VAL A 58 24.98 -13.46 1.94
N GLY A 59 25.10 -12.17 1.65
CA GLY A 59 26.23 -11.35 2.09
C GLY A 59 26.32 -11.25 3.62
N VAL A 60 25.20 -10.97 4.30
CA VAL A 60 25.13 -10.83 5.76
C VAL A 60 25.40 -12.16 6.46
N LEU A 61 24.80 -13.26 6.00
CA LEU A 61 25.04 -14.59 6.57
C LEU A 61 26.50 -15.00 6.43
N THR A 62 27.11 -14.70 5.28
CA THR A 62 28.53 -14.98 5.06
C THR A 62 29.43 -14.07 5.89
N LEU A 63 28.99 -12.85 6.23
CA LEU A 63 29.74 -11.97 7.12
C LEU A 63 29.71 -12.48 8.57
N ILE A 64 28.58 -13.05 9.02
CA ILE A 64 28.39 -13.54 10.39
C ILE A 64 28.94 -14.96 10.58
N PHE A 65 28.71 -15.85 9.61
CA PHE A 65 29.01 -17.28 9.70
C PHE A 65 30.10 -17.73 8.71
N GLY A 66 30.68 -16.81 7.95
CA GLY A 66 31.73 -17.13 6.99
C GLY A 66 33.01 -17.62 7.65
N PRO A 67 33.80 -18.44 6.95
CA PRO A 67 35.08 -18.89 7.44
C PRO A 67 36.10 -17.75 7.49
N GLU A 68 37.01 -17.77 8.47
CA GLU A 68 38.08 -16.76 8.59
C GLU A 68 39.09 -16.82 7.43
N SER A 69 39.22 -17.97 6.77
CA SER A 69 40.09 -18.15 5.62
C SER A 69 39.46 -19.06 4.58
N VAL A 70 39.67 -18.73 3.31
CA VAL A 70 39.22 -19.51 2.15
C VAL A 70 40.44 -19.93 1.37
N MET A 71 40.67 -21.24 1.24
CA MET A 71 41.72 -21.77 0.37
C MET A 71 41.24 -21.76 -1.09
N VAL A 72 41.97 -21.01 -1.92
CA VAL A 72 41.68 -20.87 -3.35
C VAL A 72 42.77 -21.56 -4.15
N ASN A 73 42.37 -22.30 -5.18
CA ASN A 73 43.33 -22.85 -6.13
C ASN A 73 43.85 -21.75 -7.05
N THR A 74 45.14 -21.43 -6.96
CA THR A 74 45.75 -20.36 -7.77
C THR A 74 45.74 -20.63 -9.27
N PHE A 75 45.68 -21.90 -9.70
CA PHE A 75 45.68 -22.28 -11.11
C PHE A 75 44.27 -22.21 -11.74
N SER A 76 43.22 -22.42 -10.96
CA SER A 76 41.83 -22.44 -11.44
C SER A 76 41.00 -21.23 -11.00
N GLY A 77 41.51 -20.45 -10.05
CA GLY A 77 40.79 -19.32 -9.45
C GLY A 77 39.76 -19.74 -8.41
N PRO A 78 39.09 -18.77 -7.77
CA PRO A 78 38.02 -19.02 -6.82
C PRO A 78 36.74 -19.46 -7.53
N ASP A 79 36.09 -20.49 -7.01
CA ASP A 79 34.74 -20.86 -7.43
C ASP A 79 33.70 -19.82 -6.93
N PHE A 80 32.47 -19.86 -7.46
CA PHE A 80 31.40 -18.92 -7.14
C PHE A 80 31.15 -18.79 -5.63
N PHE A 81 31.10 -19.89 -4.89
CA PHE A 81 30.93 -19.86 -3.44
C PHE A 81 32.14 -19.30 -2.71
N GLN A 82 33.34 -19.54 -3.22
CA GLN A 82 34.57 -18.97 -2.67
C GLN A 82 34.62 -17.46 -2.90
N MET A 83 34.15 -16.97 -4.05
CA MET A 83 33.97 -15.53 -4.28
C MET A 83 32.99 -14.91 -3.30
N ILE A 84 31.87 -15.58 -3.02
CA ILE A 84 30.90 -15.09 -2.04
C ILE A 84 31.53 -14.96 -0.65
N GLN A 85 32.30 -15.97 -0.24
CA GLN A 85 33.02 -15.99 1.04
C GLN A 85 34.17 -14.97 1.11
N LEU A 86 34.78 -14.64 -0.02
CA LEU A 86 35.88 -13.67 -0.08
C LEU A 86 35.39 -12.22 -0.04
N TYR A 87 34.17 -11.95 -0.53
CA TYR A 87 33.61 -10.60 -0.63
C TYR A 87 32.21 -10.45 0.01
N PRO A 88 32.00 -10.89 1.27
CA PRO A 88 30.69 -10.85 1.90
C PRO A 88 30.19 -9.42 2.12
N GLY A 89 31.08 -8.49 2.48
CA GLY A 89 30.76 -7.07 2.67
C GLY A 89 30.27 -6.40 1.38
N PRO A 90 31.05 -6.43 0.28
CA PRO A 90 30.60 -5.91 -1.02
C PRO A 90 29.28 -6.52 -1.51
N ILE A 91 29.07 -7.82 -1.31
CA ILE A 91 27.81 -8.51 -1.66
C ILE A 91 26.65 -7.97 -0.82
N ALA A 92 26.81 -7.85 0.49
CA ALA A 92 25.79 -7.27 1.36
C ALA A 92 25.45 -5.83 0.95
N SER A 93 26.47 -5.00 0.67
CA SER A 93 26.28 -3.62 0.19
C SER A 93 25.53 -3.58 -1.14
N LEU A 94 25.85 -4.47 -2.08
CA LEU A 94 25.14 -4.56 -3.35
C LEU A 94 23.67 -4.93 -3.14
N GLY A 95 23.39 -5.94 -2.30
CA GLY A 95 22.02 -6.31 -1.93
C GLY A 95 21.25 -5.14 -1.32
N PHE A 96 21.88 -4.39 -0.40
CA PHE A 96 21.29 -3.20 0.20
C PHE A 96 20.98 -2.11 -0.83
N LEU A 97 21.89 -1.84 -1.77
CA LEU A 97 21.67 -0.88 -2.85
C LEU A 97 20.51 -1.28 -3.76
N ILE A 98 20.40 -2.57 -4.10
CA ILE A 98 19.31 -3.10 -4.92
C ILE A 98 17.97 -2.92 -4.21
N VAL A 99 17.87 -3.30 -2.92
CA VAL A 99 16.64 -3.12 -2.13
C VAL A 99 16.28 -1.63 -2.00
N SER A 100 17.28 -0.77 -1.75
CA SER A 100 17.06 0.67 -1.64
C SER A 100 16.55 1.27 -2.95
N ALA A 101 17.17 0.89 -4.08
CA ALA A 101 16.72 1.31 -5.41
C ALA A 101 15.30 0.82 -5.73
N ALA A 102 14.98 -0.43 -5.41
CA ALA A 102 13.65 -0.99 -5.60
C ALA A 102 12.59 -0.25 -4.74
N THR A 103 12.96 0.15 -3.52
CA THR A 103 12.09 0.93 -2.63
C THR A 103 11.85 2.33 -3.17
N LEU A 104 12.89 3.00 -3.68
CA LEU A 104 12.77 4.31 -4.33
C LEU A 104 11.90 4.24 -5.59
N LEU A 105 12.04 3.17 -6.40
CA LEU A 105 11.22 2.95 -7.59
C LEU A 105 9.75 2.65 -7.25
N ASN A 106 9.48 1.99 -6.13
CA ASN A 106 8.12 1.77 -5.66
C ASN A 106 7.51 3.01 -5.00
N GLY A 107 8.31 3.98 -4.56
CA GLY A 107 7.83 5.25 -4.01
C GLY A 107 6.83 5.10 -2.85
N GLN A 108 6.27 6.21 -2.38
CA GLN A 108 5.14 6.19 -1.44
C GLN A 108 3.83 5.88 -2.19
N LYS A 109 3.81 4.80 -2.98
CA LYS A 109 2.58 4.38 -3.66
C LYS A 109 1.62 3.81 -2.62
N GLN A 110 0.58 4.58 -2.32
CA GLN A 110 -0.47 4.17 -1.40
C GLN A 110 -1.71 3.80 -2.21
N LEU A 111 -1.95 2.49 -2.30
CA LEU A 111 -3.22 1.95 -2.76
C LEU A 111 -4.27 2.28 -1.69
N LEU A 112 -5.09 3.29 -1.97
CA LEU A 112 -6.27 3.63 -1.17
C LEU A 112 -7.41 2.70 -1.60
N THR A 113 -8.26 2.30 -0.64
CA THR A 113 -9.53 1.67 -1.00
C THR A 113 -10.43 2.69 -1.70
N PRO A 114 -11.45 2.27 -2.47
CA PRO A 114 -12.37 3.20 -3.13
C PRO A 114 -13.00 4.21 -2.16
N GLU A 115 -13.34 3.77 -0.95
CA GLU A 115 -13.92 4.60 0.11
C GLU A 115 -12.91 5.63 0.63
N ALA A 116 -11.67 5.20 0.89
CA ALA A 116 -10.61 6.09 1.34
C ALA A 116 -10.19 7.08 0.25
N TYR A 117 -10.23 6.67 -1.02
CA TYR A 117 -9.97 7.56 -2.16
C TYR A 117 -11.07 8.63 -2.27
N LEU A 118 -12.34 8.23 -2.13
CA LEU A 118 -13.48 9.15 -2.11
C LEU A 118 -13.34 10.18 -1.00
N LEU A 119 -13.11 9.74 0.25
CA LEU A 119 -13.01 10.63 1.40
C LEU A 119 -11.82 11.59 1.35
N ASN A 120 -10.71 11.20 0.71
CA ASN A 120 -9.53 12.05 0.59
C ASN A 120 -9.58 13.03 -0.59
N HIS A 121 -10.31 12.71 -1.66
CA HIS A 121 -10.27 13.50 -2.91
C HIS A 121 -11.57 14.24 -3.20
N TYR A 122 -12.70 13.83 -2.62
CA TYR A 122 -14.00 14.46 -2.83
C TYR A 122 -14.45 15.17 -1.55
N PRO A 123 -14.65 16.49 -1.58
CA PRO A 123 -15.19 17.22 -0.44
C PRO A 123 -16.65 16.82 -0.24
N LEU A 124 -16.93 16.17 0.90
CA LEU A 124 -18.28 15.84 1.33
C LEU A 124 -18.81 16.94 2.24
N GLU A 125 -19.90 17.60 1.83
CA GLU A 125 -20.58 18.60 2.64
C GLU A 125 -21.76 17.94 3.36
N PRO A 126 -21.65 17.69 4.68
CA PRO A 126 -22.77 17.14 5.44
C PRO A 126 -23.88 18.20 5.56
N LEU A 127 -25.05 17.88 5.02
CA LEU A 127 -26.31 18.56 5.27
C LEU A 127 -26.99 17.87 6.45
N GLY A 128 -27.12 18.59 7.56
CA GLY A 128 -27.68 18.06 8.81
C GLY A 128 -26.62 17.52 9.77
N GLU A 129 -27.08 16.91 10.86
CA GLU A 129 -26.22 16.28 11.87
C GLU A 129 -26.49 14.78 11.91
N LEU A 130 -25.45 13.98 12.10
CA LEU A 130 -25.60 12.57 12.46
C LEU A 130 -26.30 12.50 13.82
N ALA A 131 -27.17 11.50 14.01
CA ALA A 131 -27.76 11.26 15.32
C ALA A 131 -26.65 10.98 16.35
N GLU A 132 -26.83 11.44 17.59
CA GLU A 132 -25.85 11.30 18.67
C GLU A 132 -25.38 9.83 18.79
N GLY A 133 -24.05 9.64 18.81
CA GLY A 133 -23.44 8.32 18.90
C GLY A 133 -23.39 7.52 17.59
N GLN A 134 -23.79 8.09 16.44
CA GLN A 134 -23.60 7.45 15.13
C GLN A 134 -22.32 7.92 14.44
N ARG A 135 -21.69 7.00 13.70
CA ARG A 135 -20.60 7.27 12.76
C ARG A 135 -21.07 7.00 11.34
N LEU A 136 -20.61 7.83 10.41
CA LEU A 136 -20.83 7.62 8.99
C LEU A 136 -19.95 6.46 8.51
N GLN A 137 -20.58 5.42 7.99
CA GLN A 137 -19.93 4.35 7.26
C GLN A 137 -20.17 4.54 5.76
N VAL A 138 -19.10 4.49 4.99
CA VAL A 138 -19.14 4.48 3.52
C VAL A 138 -18.87 3.05 3.06
N GLY A 139 -19.75 2.48 2.26
CA GLY A 139 -19.56 1.18 1.62
C GLY A 139 -19.52 1.31 0.10
N TYR A 140 -18.52 0.73 -0.55
CA TYR A 140 -18.46 0.72 -2.01
C TYR A 140 -19.41 -0.33 -2.61
N LEU A 141 -20.29 0.11 -3.52
CA LEU A 141 -21.26 -0.75 -4.22
C LEU A 141 -20.80 -1.14 -5.63
N GLY A 142 -19.70 -0.57 -6.13
CA GLY A 142 -19.20 -0.82 -7.48
C GLY A 142 -19.36 0.36 -8.43
N ASP A 143 -18.50 0.39 -9.44
CA ASP A 143 -18.36 1.47 -10.42
C ASP A 143 -18.12 2.82 -9.73
N SER A 144 -19.18 3.61 -9.62
CA SER A 144 -19.21 4.96 -9.08
C SER A 144 -20.23 5.11 -7.95
N ARG A 145 -20.73 4.01 -7.38
CA ARG A 145 -21.81 4.00 -6.39
C ARG A 145 -21.29 3.67 -5.01
N PHE A 146 -21.77 4.42 -4.03
CA PHE A 146 -21.43 4.29 -2.62
C PHE A 146 -22.72 4.27 -1.79
N LEU A 147 -22.73 3.45 -0.75
CA LEU A 147 -23.77 3.44 0.27
C LEU A 147 -23.25 4.20 1.48
N LEU A 148 -23.97 5.24 1.87
CA LEU A 148 -23.75 5.98 3.11
C LEU A 148 -24.73 5.44 4.14
N SER A 149 -24.22 5.01 5.29
CA SER A 149 -25.04 4.47 6.39
C SER A 149 -24.58 5.05 7.72
N GLY A 150 -25.53 5.42 8.58
CA GLY A 150 -25.25 5.78 9.96
C GLY A 150 -25.20 4.51 10.79
N VAL A 151 -24.03 4.17 11.33
CA VAL A 151 -23.88 3.01 12.24
C VAL A 151 -23.65 3.54 13.63
N VAL A 152 -24.36 2.99 14.62
CA VAL A 152 -24.10 3.29 16.03
C VAL A 152 -22.64 2.96 16.31
N ALA A 153 -21.89 3.93 16.82
CA ALA A 153 -20.51 3.77 17.23
C ALA A 153 -20.50 2.88 18.48
N ASP A 154 -20.62 1.57 18.26
CA ASP A 154 -20.57 0.60 19.34
C ASP A 154 -19.17 0.68 19.98
N GLU A 155 -19.13 0.85 21.30
CA GLU A 155 -17.93 0.74 22.13
C GLU A 155 -17.44 -0.72 22.20
N ALA A 156 -17.44 -1.46 21.09
CA ALA A 156 -16.94 -2.84 21.04
C ALA A 156 -15.44 -2.88 20.69
N ALA A 157 -14.66 -2.15 21.48
CA ALA A 157 -13.23 -2.41 21.68
C ALA A 157 -13.01 -2.45 23.20
N GLY A 158 -13.46 -3.52 23.86
CA GLY A 158 -13.39 -3.53 25.32
C GLY A 158 -13.77 -4.79 26.10
N GLU A 159 -14.00 -5.96 25.51
CA GLU A 159 -14.08 -7.19 26.32
C GLU A 159 -13.28 -8.33 25.68
N SER A 160 -11.99 -8.34 25.99
CA SER A 160 -11.28 -9.61 26.19
C SER A 160 -11.91 -10.29 27.40
N PRO A 161 -12.49 -11.50 27.29
CA PRO A 161 -12.95 -12.21 28.46
C PRO A 161 -11.72 -12.64 29.26
N ALA A 162 -11.42 -11.86 30.30
CA ALA A 162 -10.72 -12.39 31.45
C ALA A 162 -11.65 -13.41 32.12
N GLY A 163 -11.26 -14.68 32.09
CA GLY A 163 -11.74 -15.67 33.05
C GLY A 163 -12.28 -16.98 32.45
N ALA A 164 -11.41 -17.98 32.39
CA ALA A 164 -11.58 -19.23 33.13
C ALA A 164 -10.22 -19.94 33.27
#